data_AF-A0A7C0YP98-F1
#
_entry.id   AF-A0A7C0YP98-F1
#
_cell.length_a   1.000
_cell.length_b   1.000
_cell.length_c   1.000
_cell.angle_alpha   90.00
_cell.angle_beta   90.00
_cell.angle_gamma   90.00
#
_symmetry.space_group_name_H-M   'P 1'
#
loop_
_entity.id
_entity.type
_entity.pdbx_description
1 polymer ?
#
loop_
_entity_poly.entity_id
_entity_poly.type
_entity_poly.pdbx_seq_one_letter_code
_entity_poly.pdbx_strand_id
1 'polypeptide(L)'
;MKMFVIVPDLDWYKKKSLEGSLPPRCPFASVGSCPRYYQSLSLMGEAGATKIEASEDKRLLKFWKKNDLWPKTGEQETSVSGPADQVNHFSNFCPEVTFETFGYFASQLSRYSDEIDRDIAHKRLGGGQAVSNDWRWAWATLTPQHYTECPLYSILSHRSTNSKIVTKDKEPWYKKPWGIVILGVIVTVIGGLILAWII
;
A
#
# COMPACT_ATOMS: atom_id res chain seq x y z
N MET A 1 -1.67 5.33 36.82
CA MET A 1 -2.22 5.83 35.54
C MET A 1 -2.50 4.62 34.66
N LYS A 2 -3.76 4.37 34.28
CA LYS A 2 -4.14 3.19 33.48
C LYS A 2 -3.68 3.45 32.04
N MET A 3 -2.58 2.84 31.62
CA MET A 3 -2.06 2.99 30.26
C MET A 3 -3.06 2.34 29.30
N PHE A 4 -3.69 3.15 28.44
CA PHE A 4 -4.67 2.65 27.47
C PHE A 4 -3.90 1.95 26.34
N VAL A 5 -4.14 0.66 26.17
CA VAL A 5 -3.47 -0.15 25.15
C VAL A 5 -4.23 0.04 23.85
N ILE A 6 -3.52 0.44 22.80
CA ILE A 6 -4.08 0.51 21.45
C ILE A 6 -3.96 -0.89 20.83
N VAL A 7 -5.09 -1.44 20.38
CA VAL A 7 -5.15 -2.65 19.55
C VAL A 7 -5.45 -2.19 18.13
N PRO A 8 -4.46 -2.14 17.21
CA PRO A 8 -4.67 -1.66 15.86
C PRO A 8 -5.25 -2.76 14.96
N ASP A 9 -6.43 -3.23 15.32
CA ASP A 9 -7.22 -4.17 14.54
C ASP A 9 -8.01 -3.43 13.42
N LEU A 10 -8.91 -4.17 12.77
CA LEU A 10 -9.75 -3.63 11.71
C LEU A 10 -10.71 -2.54 12.18
N ASP A 11 -11.21 -2.61 13.40
CA ASP A 11 -12.15 -1.62 13.92
C ASP A 11 -11.42 -0.33 14.26
N TRP A 12 -10.24 -0.41 14.88
CA TRP A 12 -9.35 0.73 15.07
C TRP A 12 -9.02 1.42 13.75
N TYR A 13 -8.68 0.64 12.72
CA TYR A 13 -8.29 1.16 11.43
C TYR A 13 -9.45 1.86 10.71
N LYS A 14 -10.62 1.20 10.65
CA LYS A 14 -11.84 1.77 10.05
C LYS A 14 -12.30 3.03 10.77
N LYS A 15 -12.18 3.07 12.10
CA LYS A 15 -12.52 4.27 12.89
C LYS A 15 -11.64 5.45 12.48
N LYS A 16 -10.32 5.24 12.35
CA LYS A 16 -9.40 6.28 11.85
C LYS A 16 -9.75 6.74 10.44
N SER A 17 -10.10 5.83 9.53
CA SER A 17 -10.58 6.20 8.19
C SER A 17 -11.84 7.06 8.26
N LEU A 18 -12.81 6.68 9.10
CA LEU A 18 -14.08 7.38 9.22
C LEU A 18 -13.91 8.81 9.73
N GLU A 19 -13.05 9.01 10.73
CA GLU A 19 -12.71 10.34 11.28
C GLU A 19 -12.18 11.30 10.21
N GLY A 20 -11.52 10.77 9.16
CA GLY A 20 -11.00 11.55 8.04
C GLY A 20 -11.88 11.56 6.78
N SER A 21 -13.06 10.92 6.78
CA SER A 21 -13.86 10.67 5.56
C SER A 21 -13.06 9.95 4.46
N LEU A 22 -12.23 8.99 4.86
CA LEU A 22 -11.28 8.28 4.02
C LEU A 22 -11.75 6.85 3.71
N PRO A 23 -11.23 6.23 2.64
CA PRO A 23 -11.44 4.81 2.38
C PRO A 23 -11.07 3.92 3.59
N PRO A 24 -11.77 2.79 3.81
CA PRO A 24 -11.52 1.92 4.96
C PRO A 24 -10.23 1.09 4.84
N ARG A 25 -9.58 1.10 3.67
CA ARG A 25 -8.31 0.43 3.37
C ARG A 25 -7.46 1.34 2.49
N CYS A 26 -6.15 1.15 2.51
CA CYS A 26 -5.24 1.92 1.67
C CYS A 26 -5.56 1.68 0.17
N PRO A 27 -5.83 2.74 -0.61
CA PRO A 27 -6.12 2.60 -2.04
C PRO A 27 -4.92 2.18 -2.89
N PHE A 28 -3.72 2.12 -2.28
CA PHE A 28 -2.46 1.75 -2.94
C PHE A 28 -1.92 0.40 -2.45
N ALA A 29 -2.72 -0.39 -1.71
CA ALA A 29 -2.35 -1.69 -1.15
C ALA A 29 -2.23 -2.79 -2.22
N SER A 30 -1.23 -2.66 -3.10
CA SER A 30 -0.92 -3.68 -4.10
C SER A 30 0.55 -3.65 -4.49
N VAL A 31 1.08 -4.80 -4.93
CA VAL A 31 2.47 -4.94 -5.37
C VAL A 31 2.81 -4.07 -6.59
N GLY A 32 1.83 -3.73 -7.43
CA GLY A 32 2.03 -2.90 -8.61
C GLY A 32 1.87 -1.40 -8.35
N SER A 33 1.26 -1.01 -7.22
CA SER A 33 0.94 0.39 -6.91
C SER A 33 1.80 1.01 -5.82
N CYS A 34 2.39 0.22 -4.92
CA CYS A 34 3.18 0.72 -3.80
C CYS A 34 4.46 -0.10 -3.57
N PRO A 35 5.66 0.53 -3.56
CA PRO A 35 6.91 -0.19 -3.34
C PRO A 35 7.00 -0.76 -1.93
N ARG A 36 6.45 -0.08 -0.92
CA ARG A 36 6.43 -0.60 0.47
C ARG A 36 5.55 -1.83 0.61
N TYR A 37 4.38 -1.86 -0.05
CA TYR A 37 3.53 -3.05 -0.07
C TYR A 37 4.28 -4.22 -0.70
N TYR A 38 4.94 -3.98 -1.84
CA TYR A 38 5.78 -4.97 -2.50
C TYR A 38 6.94 -5.47 -1.61
N GLN A 39 7.76 -4.58 -1.04
CA GLN A 39 8.89 -4.97 -0.18
C GLN A 39 8.41 -5.78 1.03
N SER A 40 7.29 -5.36 1.65
CA SER A 40 6.70 -6.07 2.78
C SER A 40 6.26 -7.47 2.40
N LEU A 41 5.57 -7.63 1.27
CA LEU A 41 5.08 -8.95 0.82
C LEU A 41 6.23 -9.87 0.40
N SER A 42 7.24 -9.34 -0.30
CA SER A 42 8.44 -10.10 -0.71
C SER A 42 9.19 -10.66 0.51
N LEU A 43 9.38 -9.84 1.55
CA LEU A 43 10.03 -10.26 2.80
C LEU A 43 9.16 -11.16 3.69
N MET A 44 7.84 -11.11 3.57
CA MET A 44 6.96 -11.92 4.43
C MET A 44 7.15 -13.42 4.22
N GLY A 45 7.64 -13.83 3.04
CA GLY A 45 7.99 -15.22 2.78
C GLY A 45 9.18 -15.74 3.60
N GLU A 46 10.00 -14.86 4.16
CA GLU A 46 11.05 -15.21 5.13
C GLU A 46 10.48 -15.38 6.55
N ALA A 47 9.29 -14.83 6.81
CA ALA A 47 8.57 -14.91 8.07
C ALA A 47 7.50 -16.02 8.11
N GLY A 48 7.61 -17.01 7.21
CA GLY A 48 6.74 -18.19 7.17
C GLY A 48 5.48 -18.06 6.30
N ALA A 49 5.30 -16.95 5.58
CA ALA A 49 4.22 -16.83 4.60
C ALA A 49 4.58 -17.46 3.24
N THR A 50 3.58 -17.65 2.38
CA THR A 50 3.81 -18.08 1.00
C THR A 50 4.58 -17.00 0.24
N LYS A 51 5.69 -17.39 -0.40
CA LYS A 51 6.52 -16.50 -1.21
C LYS A 51 5.81 -16.10 -2.51
N ILE A 52 6.08 -14.89 -2.97
CA ILE A 52 5.81 -14.49 -4.36
C ILE A 52 6.59 -15.45 -5.28
N GLU A 53 5.99 -15.86 -6.40
CA GLU A 53 6.67 -16.68 -7.39
C GLU A 53 7.97 -15.97 -7.86
N ALA A 54 9.07 -16.71 -7.98
CA ALA A 54 10.39 -16.15 -8.14
C ALA A 54 10.55 -15.28 -9.40
N SER A 55 9.94 -15.67 -10.53
CA SER A 55 9.97 -14.89 -11.76
C SER A 55 9.18 -13.58 -11.62
N GLU A 56 8.04 -13.61 -10.95
CA GLU A 56 7.22 -12.44 -10.65
C GLU A 56 7.90 -11.49 -9.66
N ASP A 57 8.49 -12.01 -8.59
CA ASP A 57 9.22 -11.20 -7.62
C ASP A 57 10.41 -10.47 -8.27
N LYS A 58 11.18 -11.19 -9.11
CA LYS A 58 12.28 -10.59 -9.88
C LYS A 58 11.79 -9.50 -10.84
N ARG A 59 10.62 -9.69 -11.46
CA ARG A 59 9.99 -8.69 -12.35
C ARG A 59 9.61 -7.43 -11.56
N LEU A 60 8.95 -7.59 -10.41
CA LEU A 60 8.54 -6.50 -9.54
C LEU A 60 9.73 -5.74 -8.96
N LEU A 61 10.79 -6.45 -8.53
CA LEU A 61 12.03 -5.83 -8.05
C LEU A 61 12.65 -4.93 -9.13
N LYS A 62 12.74 -5.43 -10.36
CA LYS A 62 13.28 -4.67 -11.49
C LYS A 62 12.43 -3.45 -11.84
N PHE A 63 11.10 -3.58 -11.75
CA PHE A 63 10.17 -2.47 -11.94
C PHE A 63 10.38 -1.38 -10.89
N TRP A 64 10.40 -1.75 -9.61
CA TRP A 64 10.48 -0.79 -8.52
C TRP A 64 11.86 -0.18 -8.33
N LYS A 65 12.96 -0.92 -8.50
CA LYS A 65 14.32 -0.35 -8.35
C LYS A 65 14.61 0.86 -9.24
N LYS A 66 13.90 1.00 -10.36
CA LYS A 66 14.01 2.14 -11.27
C LYS A 66 13.15 3.34 -10.85
N ASN A 67 12.21 3.12 -9.95
CA ASN A 67 11.26 4.12 -9.49
C ASN A 67 11.93 5.07 -8.47
N ASP A 68 11.49 6.31 -8.43
CA ASP A 68 11.98 7.32 -7.48
C ASP A 68 11.43 7.11 -6.07
N LEU A 69 10.30 6.39 -5.92
CA LEU A 69 9.75 5.95 -4.64
C LEU A 69 10.46 4.74 -4.03
N TRP A 70 11.42 4.14 -4.75
CA TRP A 70 12.24 3.08 -4.18
C TRP A 70 13.15 3.66 -3.09
N PRO A 71 13.21 3.04 -1.89
CA PRO A 71 14.12 3.47 -0.84
C PRO A 71 15.54 3.68 -1.33
N LYS A 72 16.18 4.75 -0.84
CA LYS A 72 17.58 5.08 -1.17
C LYS A 72 18.55 4.70 -0.07
N THR A 73 18.06 4.49 1.14
CA THR A 73 18.83 4.12 2.32
C THR A 73 18.13 3.02 3.10
N GLY A 74 18.88 2.26 3.90
CA GLY A 74 18.35 1.15 4.69
C GLY A 74 17.33 1.60 5.74
N GLU A 75 17.42 2.83 6.25
CA GLU A 75 16.45 3.38 7.21
C GLU A 75 15.05 3.55 6.62
N GLN A 76 14.95 3.67 5.29
CA GLN A 76 13.67 3.77 4.58
C GLN A 76 13.16 2.40 4.12
N GLU A 77 14.05 1.42 3.98
CA GLU A 77 13.74 0.08 3.50
C GLU A 77 12.88 -0.68 4.51
N THR A 78 11.90 -1.42 3.99
CA THR A 78 11.28 -2.50 4.74
C THR A 78 12.34 -3.56 5.01
N SER A 79 12.45 -3.99 6.27
CA SER A 79 13.49 -4.92 6.69
C SER A 79 12.98 -5.88 7.75
N VAL A 80 13.57 -7.06 7.73
CA VAL A 80 13.41 -8.08 8.76
C VAL A 80 14.76 -8.33 9.42
N SER A 81 14.76 -8.60 10.72
CA SER A 81 15.97 -8.99 11.44
C SER A 81 15.68 -10.01 12.53
N GLY A 82 16.69 -10.82 12.84
CA GLY A 82 16.62 -11.92 13.81
C GLY A 82 17.50 -13.08 13.37
N PRO A 83 17.61 -14.14 14.18
CA PRO A 83 18.18 -15.42 13.77
C PRO A 83 17.53 -15.95 12.48
N ALA A 84 18.30 -16.68 11.66
CA ALA A 84 17.84 -17.16 10.35
C ALA A 84 16.61 -18.11 10.44
N ASP A 85 16.45 -18.78 11.58
CA ASP A 85 15.34 -19.65 11.93
C ASP A 85 14.21 -18.94 12.68
N GLN A 86 14.43 -17.68 13.10
CA GLN A 86 13.50 -16.93 13.92
C GLN A 86 13.55 -15.42 13.61
N VAL A 87 12.93 -15.04 12.48
CA VAL A 87 12.70 -13.63 12.18
C VAL A 87 11.77 -13.03 13.23
N ASN A 88 12.31 -12.11 14.04
CA ASN A 88 11.65 -11.62 15.24
C ASN A 88 11.38 -10.12 15.21
N HIS A 89 11.97 -9.38 14.26
CA HIS A 89 11.80 -7.95 14.11
C HIS A 89 11.39 -7.60 12.69
N PHE A 90 10.34 -6.79 12.57
CA PHE A 90 9.75 -6.31 11.34
C PHE A 90 9.77 -4.79 11.40
N SER A 91 10.43 -4.14 10.44
CA SER A 91 10.55 -2.69 10.40
C SER A 91 10.12 -2.12 9.05
N ASN A 92 9.52 -0.92 9.08
CA ASN A 92 9.02 -0.21 7.90
C ASN A 92 8.05 -1.02 7.04
N PHE A 93 7.29 -1.93 7.65
CA PHE A 93 6.30 -2.73 6.93
C PHE A 93 5.08 -1.89 6.51
N CYS A 94 4.41 -2.36 5.45
CA CYS A 94 3.11 -1.88 5.06
C CYS A 94 2.06 -2.38 6.06
N PRO A 95 1.26 -1.49 6.69
CA PRO A 95 0.28 -1.90 7.69
C PRO A 95 -0.80 -2.84 7.13
N GLU A 96 -1.05 -2.78 5.82
CA GLU A 96 -1.99 -3.67 5.13
C GLU A 96 -1.48 -5.12 5.12
N VAL A 97 -0.19 -5.31 4.82
CA VAL A 97 0.45 -6.63 4.75
C VAL A 97 0.60 -7.24 6.16
N THR A 98 0.96 -6.43 7.16
CA THR A 98 1.03 -6.91 8.55
C THR A 98 -0.34 -7.27 9.09
N PHE A 99 -1.40 -6.57 8.68
CA PHE A 99 -2.76 -6.95 9.08
C PHE A 99 -3.17 -8.29 8.49
N GLU A 100 -2.90 -8.51 7.19
CA GLU A 100 -3.22 -9.78 6.54
C GLU A 100 -2.44 -10.97 7.14
N THR A 101 -1.22 -10.72 7.63
CA THR A 101 -0.36 -11.79 8.17
C THR A 101 -0.52 -12.00 9.68
N PHE A 102 -0.61 -10.91 10.45
CA PHE A 102 -0.56 -10.93 11.92
C PHE A 102 -1.82 -10.41 12.59
N GLY A 103 -2.81 -9.91 11.83
CA GLY A 103 -4.06 -9.36 12.36
C GLY A 103 -3.96 -7.92 12.88
N TYR A 104 -2.81 -7.25 12.73
CA TYR A 104 -2.58 -5.90 13.25
C TYR A 104 -2.04 -4.94 12.18
N PHE A 105 -2.59 -3.73 12.11
CA PHE A 105 -2.10 -2.64 11.26
C PHE A 105 -0.92 -1.95 11.93
N ALA A 106 0.29 -2.36 11.57
CA ALA A 106 1.51 -1.89 12.19
C ALA A 106 2.62 -1.68 11.17
N SER A 107 3.47 -0.70 11.41
CA SER A 107 4.67 -0.48 10.60
C SER A 107 5.90 -1.20 11.19
N GLN A 108 5.84 -1.50 12.48
CA GLN A 108 6.89 -2.21 13.20
C GLN A 108 6.26 -3.23 14.16
N LEU A 109 6.83 -4.43 14.19
CA LEU A 109 6.50 -5.47 15.17
C LEU A 109 7.79 -6.13 15.63
N SER A 110 7.96 -6.32 16.94
CA SER A 110 9.07 -7.11 17.49
C SER A 110 8.59 -8.13 18.49
N ARG A 111 9.05 -9.37 18.36
CA ARG A 111 8.87 -10.42 19.36
C ARG A 111 9.69 -10.11 20.60
N TYR A 112 9.41 -10.85 21.67
CA TYR A 112 10.24 -10.84 22.87
C TYR A 112 11.65 -11.34 22.56
N SER A 113 12.65 -10.73 23.20
CA SER A 113 14.06 -11.08 23.00
C SER A 113 14.35 -12.51 23.45
N ASP A 114 13.73 -12.91 24.57
CA ASP A 114 13.86 -14.23 25.15
C ASP A 114 12.60 -14.66 25.93
N GLU A 115 12.65 -15.86 26.50
CA GLU A 115 11.58 -16.44 27.30
C GLU A 115 11.35 -15.70 28.61
N ILE A 116 12.39 -15.11 29.21
CA ILE A 116 12.29 -14.38 30.48
C ILE A 116 11.46 -13.11 30.27
N ASP A 117 11.78 -12.34 29.23
CA ASP A 117 11.05 -11.13 28.85
C ASP A 117 9.58 -11.44 28.57
N ARG A 118 9.32 -12.52 27.82
CA ARG A 118 7.98 -12.98 27.49
C ARG A 118 7.21 -13.37 28.76
N ASP A 119 7.80 -14.20 29.62
CA ASP A 119 7.13 -14.74 30.79
C ASP A 119 6.82 -13.65 31.82
N ILE A 120 7.71 -12.66 31.98
CA ILE A 120 7.46 -11.47 32.79
C ILE A 120 6.26 -10.69 32.24
N ALA A 121 6.21 -10.46 30.92
CA ALA A 121 5.10 -9.75 30.30
C ALA A 121 3.78 -10.52 30.43
N HIS A 122 3.79 -11.82 30.17
CA HIS A 122 2.64 -12.71 30.27
C HIS A 122 2.10 -12.77 31.70
N LYS A 123 2.97 -12.83 32.71
CA LYS A 123 2.56 -12.78 34.13
C LYS A 123 1.86 -11.47 34.47
N ARG A 124 2.32 -10.34 33.92
CA ARG A 124 1.68 -9.02 34.12
C ARG A 124 0.32 -8.95 33.42
N LEU A 125 0.24 -9.44 32.18
CA LEU A 125 -1.01 -9.47 31.40
C LEU A 125 -2.06 -10.36 32.05
N GLY A 126 -1.67 -11.56 32.49
CA GLY A 126 -2.53 -12.53 33.18
C GLY A 126 -3.03 -12.05 34.55
N GLY A 127 -2.36 -11.09 35.17
CA GLY A 127 -2.79 -10.41 36.40
C GLY A 127 -3.93 -9.41 36.23
N GLY A 128 -4.60 -9.37 35.07
CA GLY A 128 -5.77 -8.51 34.81
C GLY A 128 -5.47 -7.20 34.08
N GLN A 129 -4.27 -7.07 33.48
CA GLN A 129 -3.89 -5.89 32.67
C GLN A 129 -4.13 -6.06 31.17
N ALA A 130 -4.54 -7.25 30.74
CA ALA A 130 -4.81 -7.56 29.34
C ALA A 130 -6.18 -7.05 28.89
N VAL A 131 -6.23 -6.54 27.66
CA VAL A 131 -7.49 -6.30 26.94
C VAL A 131 -7.86 -7.52 26.08
N SER A 132 -9.07 -7.53 25.51
CA SER A 132 -9.41 -8.53 24.49
C SER A 132 -8.49 -8.36 23.26
N ASN A 133 -8.02 -9.46 22.69
CA ASN A 133 -7.08 -9.48 21.55
C ASN A 133 -5.77 -8.68 21.78
N ASP A 134 -5.23 -8.74 22.99
CA ASP A 134 -4.00 -8.03 23.35
C ASP A 134 -2.78 -8.57 22.60
N TRP A 135 -2.27 -7.78 21.65
CA TRP A 135 -1.10 -8.15 20.85
C TRP A 135 0.14 -8.41 21.72
N ARG A 136 0.19 -7.91 22.96
CA ARG A 136 1.31 -8.12 23.89
C ARG A 136 1.46 -9.57 24.34
N TRP A 137 0.46 -10.43 24.10
CA TRP A 137 0.66 -11.87 24.25
C TRP A 137 1.66 -12.44 23.22
N ALA A 138 1.75 -11.82 22.05
CA ALA A 138 2.59 -12.29 20.94
C ALA A 138 3.82 -11.41 20.70
N TRP A 139 3.75 -10.11 20.99
CA TRP A 139 4.77 -9.13 20.59
C TRP A 139 5.23 -8.29 21.79
N ALA A 140 6.52 -8.01 21.87
CA ALA A 140 7.09 -7.11 22.86
C ALA A 140 6.81 -5.64 22.51
N THR A 141 6.93 -5.31 21.23
CA THR A 141 6.65 -3.97 20.71
C THR A 141 5.83 -4.05 19.43
N LEU A 142 4.97 -3.05 19.27
CA LEU A 142 4.16 -2.84 18.08
C LEU A 142 3.99 -1.34 17.89
N THR A 143 4.21 -0.86 16.67
CA THR A 143 3.93 0.53 16.28
C THR A 143 2.70 0.57 15.40
N PRO A 144 1.52 0.95 15.94
CA PRO A 144 0.30 1.11 15.15
C PRO A 144 0.53 2.09 14.01
N GLN A 145 0.04 1.78 12.81
CA GLN A 145 0.10 2.72 11.69
C GLN A 145 -1.17 2.65 10.84
N HIS A 146 -1.83 3.79 10.68
CA HIS A 146 -2.84 3.95 9.65
C HIS A 146 -2.19 4.32 8.31
N TYR A 147 -2.75 3.91 7.17
CA TYR A 147 -2.09 4.14 5.88
C TYR A 147 -1.82 5.62 5.57
N THR A 148 -2.62 6.55 6.10
CA THR A 148 -2.39 7.99 5.91
C THR A 148 -1.14 8.51 6.62
N GLU A 149 -0.65 7.77 7.62
CA GLU A 149 0.58 8.07 8.36
C GLU A 149 1.81 7.46 7.66
N CYS A 150 1.62 6.69 6.59
CA CYS A 150 2.71 6.14 5.78
C CYS A 150 3.38 7.27 4.96
N PRO A 151 4.72 7.41 4.99
CA PRO A 151 5.44 8.44 4.24
C PRO A 151 5.19 8.42 2.73
N LEU A 152 4.84 7.26 2.16
CA LEU A 152 4.56 7.13 0.73
C LEU A 152 3.13 7.55 0.34
N TYR A 153 2.20 7.59 1.30
CA TYR A 153 0.79 7.80 0.99
C TYR A 153 0.53 9.17 0.38
N SER A 154 1.11 10.23 0.96
CA SER A 154 0.94 11.61 0.46
C SER A 154 1.42 11.74 -0.99
N ILE A 155 2.57 11.15 -1.31
CA ILE A 155 3.16 11.18 -2.65
C ILE A 155 2.31 10.39 -3.64
N LEU A 156 1.88 9.18 -3.28
CA LEU A 156 1.01 8.34 -4.12
C LEU A 156 -0.36 8.98 -4.35
N SER A 157 -0.95 9.58 -3.32
CA SER A 157 -2.22 10.30 -3.40
C SER A 157 -2.13 11.51 -4.33
N HIS A 158 -1.07 12.31 -4.20
CA HIS A 158 -0.84 13.45 -5.09
C HIS A 158 -0.62 13.02 -6.55
N ARG A 159 0.18 11.96 -6.79
CA ARG A 159 0.40 11.43 -8.15
C ARG A 159 -0.86 10.86 -8.79
N SER A 160 -1.66 10.13 -8.01
CA SER A 160 -2.94 9.58 -8.48
C SER A 160 -3.90 10.69 -8.89
N THR A 161 -3.95 11.78 -8.12
CA THR A 161 -4.78 12.95 -8.43
C THR A 161 -4.30 13.66 -9.70
N ASN A 162 -2.99 13.92 -9.82
CA ASN A 162 -2.42 14.56 -11.01
C ASN A 162 -2.57 13.71 -12.28
N SER A 163 -2.44 12.39 -12.17
CA SER A 163 -2.70 11.49 -13.30
C SER A 163 -4.14 11.59 -13.80
N LYS A 164 -5.12 11.85 -12.91
CA LYS A 164 -6.52 12.07 -13.30
C LYS A 164 -6.76 13.47 -13.90
N ILE A 165 -5.98 14.47 -13.47
CA ILE A 165 -6.04 15.83 -14.03
C ILE A 165 -5.50 15.85 -15.47
N VAL A 166 -4.40 15.14 -15.75
CA VAL A 166 -3.78 15.07 -17.09
C VAL A 166 -4.63 14.27 -18.10
N THR A 167 -5.64 13.52 -17.65
CA THR A 167 -6.60 12.86 -18.55
C THR A 167 -7.78 13.72 -18.99
N LYS A 168 -7.90 14.98 -18.53
CA LYS A 168 -8.93 15.89 -19.06
C LYS A 168 -8.49 16.50 -20.39
N ASP A 169 -9.30 16.20 -21.39
CA ASP A 169 -9.30 16.69 -22.77
C ASP A 169 -8.15 16.20 -23.66
N LYS A 170 -8.23 14.92 -24.09
CA LYS A 170 -7.76 14.59 -25.44
C LYS A 170 -8.57 15.45 -26.40
N GLU A 171 -7.94 16.49 -26.94
CA GLU A 171 -8.54 17.36 -27.94
C GLU A 171 -9.21 16.48 -29.03
N PRO A 172 -10.51 16.69 -29.34
CA PRO A 172 -11.23 15.86 -30.29
C PRO A 172 -10.47 15.75 -31.60
N TRP A 173 -10.42 14.57 -32.21
CA TRP A 173 -9.57 14.30 -33.37
C TRP A 173 -9.81 15.28 -34.53
N TYR A 174 -11.03 15.80 -34.68
CA TYR A 174 -11.45 16.76 -35.70
C TYR A 174 -10.98 18.20 -35.45
N LYS A 175 -10.47 18.53 -34.25
CA LYS A 175 -9.84 19.82 -33.95
C LYS A 175 -8.34 19.85 -34.28
N LYS A 176 -7.73 18.69 -34.55
CA LYS A 176 -6.34 18.61 -35.03
C LYS A 176 -6.27 19.06 -36.50
N PRO A 177 -5.15 19.61 -36.98
CA PRO A 177 -5.02 20.12 -38.36
C PRO A 177 -5.46 19.11 -39.43
N TRP A 178 -5.15 17.83 -39.20
CA TRP A 178 -5.46 16.71 -40.08
C TRP A 178 -6.95 16.32 -40.02
N GLY A 179 -7.55 16.45 -38.83
CA GLY A 179 -8.98 16.19 -38.62
C GLY A 179 -9.87 17.22 -39.32
N ILE A 180 -9.45 18.48 -39.36
CA ILE A 180 -10.12 19.55 -40.12
C ILE A 180 -10.12 19.22 -41.61
N VAL A 181 -8.99 18.76 -42.15
CA VAL A 181 -8.88 18.36 -43.57
C VAL A 181 -9.79 17.19 -43.89
N ILE A 182 -9.81 16.15 -43.05
CA ILE A 182 -10.67 14.98 -43.23
C ILE A 182 -12.15 15.37 -43.20
N LEU A 183 -12.57 16.22 -42.26
CA LEU A 183 -13.95 16.68 -42.16
C LEU A 183 -14.38 17.47 -43.40
N GLY A 184 -13.49 18.34 -43.91
CA GLY A 184 -13.72 19.10 -45.14
C GLY A 184 -13.93 18.22 -46.37
N VAL A 185 -13.11 17.17 -46.53
CA VAL A 185 -13.26 16.20 -47.62
C VAL A 185 -14.60 15.46 -47.53
N ILE A 186 -14.97 14.98 -46.34
CA ILE A 186 -16.25 14.27 -46.14
C ILE A 186 -17.44 15.14 -46.52
N VAL A 187 -17.47 16.41 -46.07
CA VAL A 187 -18.56 17.34 -46.38
C VAL A 187 -18.66 17.60 -47.89
N THR A 188 -17.52 17.73 -48.58
CA THR A 188 -17.49 18.03 -50.01
C THR A 188 -17.97 16.84 -50.85
N VAL A 189 -17.56 15.61 -50.48
CA VAL A 189 -18.01 14.38 -51.13
C VAL A 189 -19.51 14.15 -50.93
N ILE A 190 -20.00 14.29 -49.69
CA ILE A 190 -21.43 14.11 -49.39
C ILE A 190 -22.27 15.19 -50.10
N GLY A 191 -21.84 16.46 -50.05
CA GLY A 191 -22.53 17.56 -50.73
C GLY A 191 -22.58 17.35 -52.24
N GLY A 192 -21.49 16.89 -52.85
CA GLY A 192 -21.44 16.57 -54.29
C GLY A 192 -22.35 15.40 -54.68
N LEU A 193 -22.40 14.34 -53.85
CA LEU A 193 -23.28 13.19 -54.08
C LEU A 193 -24.76 13.56 -53.95
N ILE A 194 -25.12 14.43 -52.99
CA ILE A 194 -26.49 14.92 -52.82
C ILE A 194 -26.89 15.80 -54.01
N LEU A 195 -26.01 16.70 -54.47
CA LEU A 195 -26.28 17.51 -55.67
C LEU A 195 -26.46 16.66 -56.91
N ALA A 196 -25.66 15.61 -57.08
CA ALA A 196 -25.79 14.66 -58.19
C ALA A 196 -27.04 13.77 -58.12
N TRP A 197 -27.72 13.72 -56.97
CA TRP A 197 -28.98 13.00 -56.78
C TRP A 197 -30.21 13.90 -56.98
N ILE A 198 -30.04 15.22 -56.94
CA ILE A 198 -31.12 16.22 -57.07
C ILE A 198 -31.21 16.77 -58.50
N ILE A 199 -30.14 16.64 -59.29
CA ILE A 199 -30.07 16.98 -60.74
C ILE A 199 -30.31 15.71 -61.56
#